data_AF-A0A3G9JBW7-F1
#
_entry.id   AF-A0A3G9JBW7-F1
#
_cell.length_a   1.000
_cell.length_b   1.000
_cell.length_c   1.000
_cell.angle_alpha   90.00
_cell.angle_beta   90.00
_cell.angle_gamma   90.00
#
_symmetry.space_group_name_H-M   'P 1'
#
loop_
_entity.id
_entity.type
_entity.pdbx_description
1 polymer ?
#
loop_
_entity_poly.entity_id
_entity_poly.type
_entity_poly.pdbx_seq_one_letter_code
_entity_poly.pdbx_strand_id
1 'polypeptide(L)'
;MKSILKPILSMIVLLGFLIAQSPTAGAEPDYAKWGRLAMKETVKRYHANIVDYKHVGRTGEASKIPSETFRLLLDKGSHKFEVTVRIWFERDTERVVRIQFTEDGEVNGRARQYPLI
;
A
#
# COMPACT_ATOMS: atom_id res chain seq x y z
N MET A 1 -21.66 -41.32 -44.52
CA MET A 1 -20.43 -41.55 -43.72
C MET A 1 -19.94 -40.18 -43.24
N LYS A 2 -20.10 -39.83 -41.95
CA LYS A 2 -19.72 -38.52 -41.40
C LYS A 2 -18.74 -38.75 -40.25
N SER A 3 -17.50 -38.31 -40.43
CA SER A 3 -16.35 -38.61 -39.60
C SER A 3 -16.44 -37.95 -38.22
N ILE A 4 -16.34 -38.76 -37.15
CA ILE A 4 -16.42 -38.36 -35.73
C ILE A 4 -15.08 -37.89 -35.13
N LEU A 5 -14.12 -37.47 -35.97
CA LEU A 5 -12.72 -37.26 -35.56
C LEU A 5 -12.40 -35.87 -34.97
N LYS A 6 -13.38 -35.07 -34.54
CA LYS A 6 -13.14 -33.63 -34.24
C LYS A 6 -13.30 -33.10 -32.81
N PRO A 7 -13.56 -33.86 -31.71
CA PRO A 7 -13.58 -33.25 -30.38
C PRO A 7 -12.25 -33.34 -29.61
N ILE A 8 -11.40 -34.35 -29.88
CA ILE A 8 -10.23 -34.65 -29.03
C ILE A 8 -9.10 -33.62 -29.22
N LEU A 9 -8.91 -33.08 -30.43
CA LEU A 9 -7.90 -32.06 -30.70
C LEU A 9 -8.28 -30.68 -30.13
N SER A 10 -9.57 -30.39 -29.94
CA SER A 10 -10.05 -29.10 -29.41
C SER A 10 -9.88 -28.99 -27.89
N MET A 11 -9.88 -30.11 -27.15
CA MET A 11 -9.80 -30.09 -25.69
C MET A 11 -8.37 -29.95 -25.16
N ILE A 12 -7.37 -30.37 -25.95
CA ILE A 12 -5.94 -30.26 -25.59
C ILE A 12 -5.45 -28.81 -25.78
N VAL A 13 -5.96 -28.09 -26.78
CA VAL A 13 -5.64 -26.66 -26.99
C VAL A 13 -6.23 -25.79 -25.86
N LEU A 14 -7.39 -26.16 -25.30
CA LEU A 14 -8.00 -25.44 -24.18
C LEU A 14 -7.26 -25.65 -22.85
N LEU A 15 -6.63 -26.82 -22.66
CA LEU A 15 -5.89 -27.14 -21.43
C LEU A 15 -4.50 -26.47 -21.39
N GLY A 16 -3.88 -26.20 -22.54
CA GLY A 16 -2.60 -25.51 -22.65
C GLY A 16 -2.65 -23.99 -22.34
N PHE A 17 -3.82 -23.36 -22.46
CA PHE A 17 -3.98 -21.92 -22.24
C PHE A 17 -4.08 -21.53 -20.75
N LEU A 18 -4.31 -22.50 -19.85
CA LEU A 18 -4.44 -22.26 -18.41
C LEU A 18 -3.10 -22.22 -17.66
N ILE A 19 -1.98 -22.62 -18.28
CA ILE A 19 -0.69 -22.78 -17.59
C ILE A 19 0.27 -21.60 -17.78
N ALA A 20 -0.11 -20.57 -18.56
CA ALA A 20 0.80 -19.48 -18.95
C ALA A 20 0.60 -18.15 -18.20
N GLN A 21 -0.27 -18.10 -17.19
CA GLN A 21 -0.44 -16.89 -16.37
C GLN A 21 0.45 -16.96 -15.12
N SER A 22 1.76 -16.85 -15.32
CA SER A 22 2.63 -16.50 -14.20
C SER A 22 2.28 -15.06 -13.82
N PRO A 23 1.88 -14.75 -12.57
CA PRO A 23 1.81 -13.35 -12.17
C PRO A 23 3.20 -12.78 -12.37
N THR A 24 3.36 -11.87 -13.32
CA THR A 24 4.56 -11.05 -13.40
C THR A 24 4.62 -10.32 -12.08
N ALA A 25 5.48 -10.76 -11.17
CA ALA A 25 5.80 -10.03 -9.96
C ALA A 25 6.39 -8.69 -10.41
N GLY A 26 5.51 -7.71 -10.61
CA GLY A 26 5.89 -6.34 -10.91
C GLY A 26 6.81 -5.86 -9.80
N ALA A 27 7.83 -5.09 -10.17
CA ALA A 27 8.72 -4.48 -9.19
C ALA A 27 7.88 -3.77 -8.12
N GLU A 28 8.18 -4.03 -6.85
CA GLU A 28 7.49 -3.38 -5.74
C GLU A 28 7.70 -1.86 -5.83
N PRO A 29 6.66 -1.04 -5.63
CA PRO A 29 6.84 0.41 -5.57
C PRO A 29 7.85 0.80 -4.49
N ASP A 30 8.71 1.76 -4.80
CA ASP A 30 9.80 2.21 -3.94
C ASP A 30 9.33 2.74 -2.57
N TYR A 31 8.10 3.27 -2.49
CA TYR A 31 7.49 3.75 -1.25
C TYR A 31 7.01 2.63 -0.31
N ALA A 32 6.79 1.41 -0.81
CA ALA A 32 6.05 0.38 -0.08
C ALA A 32 6.77 -0.11 1.18
N LYS A 33 8.11 -0.10 1.18
CA LYS A 33 8.91 -0.37 2.39
C LYS A 33 8.65 0.62 3.51
N TRP A 34 8.47 1.90 3.18
CA TRP A 34 8.15 2.95 4.15
C TRP A 34 6.72 2.82 4.65
N GLY A 35 5.80 2.34 3.79
CA GLY A 35 4.43 2.01 4.18
C GLY A 35 4.39 0.94 5.25
N ARG A 36 5.15 -0.15 5.08
CA ARG A 36 5.30 -1.20 6.12
C ARG A 36 5.86 -0.66 7.43
N LEU A 37 6.89 0.19 7.35
CA LEU A 37 7.47 0.81 8.55
C LEU A 37 6.45 1.73 9.27
N ALA A 38 5.71 2.54 8.52
CA ALA A 38 4.67 3.40 9.05
C ALA A 38 3.62 2.59 9.82
N MET A 39 3.10 1.51 9.23
CA MET A 39 2.13 0.62 9.88
C MET A 39 2.69 0.00 11.16
N LYS A 40 3.90 -0.57 11.09
CA LYS A 40 4.55 -1.21 12.24
C LYS A 40 4.73 -0.25 13.41
N GLU A 41 5.30 0.93 13.17
CA GLU A 41 5.55 1.90 14.24
C GLU A 41 4.26 2.53 14.77
N THR A 42 3.22 2.63 13.93
CA THR A 42 1.89 3.08 14.36
C THR A 42 1.23 2.08 15.30
N VAL A 43 1.20 0.79 14.94
CA VAL A 43 0.66 -0.27 15.82
C VAL A 43 1.42 -0.28 17.16
N LYS A 44 2.75 -0.16 17.11
CA LYS A 44 3.59 -0.09 18.31
C LYS A 44 3.27 1.12 19.18
N ARG A 45 3.01 2.29 18.59
CA ARG A 45 2.76 3.54 19.34
C ARG A 45 1.36 3.61 19.93
N TYR A 46 0.34 3.21 19.17
CA TYR A 46 -1.06 3.43 19.53
C TYR A 46 -1.73 2.20 20.15
N HIS A 47 -1.15 1.01 19.97
CA HIS A 47 -1.72 -0.27 20.39
C HIS A 47 -3.16 -0.44 19.87
N ALA A 48 -3.35 -0.16 18.58
CA ALA A 48 -4.62 -0.16 17.88
C ALA A 48 -4.48 -0.88 16.54
N ASN A 49 -5.59 -1.39 16.01
CA ASN A 49 -5.61 -2.03 14.70
C ASN A 49 -5.61 -0.97 13.61
N ILE A 50 -4.95 -1.23 12.49
CA ILE A 50 -5.05 -0.40 11.28
C ILE A 50 -6.14 -1.01 10.42
N VAL A 51 -7.18 -0.23 10.11
CA VAL A 51 -8.33 -0.67 9.32
C VAL A 51 -8.36 -0.08 7.91
N ASP A 52 -7.63 1.01 7.68
CA ASP A 52 -7.41 1.56 6.35
C ASP A 52 -6.01 2.19 6.25
N TYR A 53 -5.47 2.21 5.03
CA TYR A 53 -4.13 2.66 4.70
C TYR A 53 -4.14 3.40 3.37
N LYS A 54 -3.57 4.61 3.36
CA LYS A 54 -3.35 5.38 2.15
C LYS A 54 -1.93 5.93 2.08
N HIS A 55 -1.26 5.69 0.96
CA HIS A 55 -0.06 6.43 0.59
C HIS A 55 -0.44 7.83 0.10
N VAL A 56 0.11 8.86 0.74
CA VAL A 56 -0.16 10.27 0.38
C VAL A 56 0.82 10.75 -0.68
N GLY A 57 2.10 10.39 -0.53
CA GLY A 57 3.14 10.76 -1.49
C GLY A 57 4.45 11.19 -0.84
N ARG A 58 5.45 11.36 -1.71
CA ARG A 58 6.79 11.76 -1.35
C ARG A 58 6.95 13.28 -1.40
N THR A 59 7.78 13.81 -0.53
CA THR A 59 8.21 15.21 -0.54
C THR A 59 9.73 15.27 -0.58
N GLY A 60 10.27 16.20 -1.39
CA GLY A 60 11.71 16.39 -1.51
C GLY A 60 12.40 15.34 -2.38
N GLU A 61 11.85 15.00 -3.55
CA GLU A 61 12.39 13.97 -4.46
C GLU A 61 13.86 14.16 -4.84
N ALA A 62 14.39 15.40 -4.77
CA ALA A 62 15.80 15.71 -5.00
C ALA A 62 16.63 15.89 -3.71
N SER A 63 16.01 15.97 -2.53
CA SER A 63 16.67 16.19 -1.23
C SER A 63 17.47 14.97 -0.78
N LYS A 64 18.66 15.12 -0.17
CA LYS A 64 19.37 13.96 0.44
C LYS A 64 18.54 13.23 1.51
N ILE A 65 17.56 13.92 2.08
CA ILE A 65 16.62 13.39 3.06
C ILE A 65 15.19 13.67 2.57
N PRO A 66 14.65 12.86 1.63
CA PRO A 66 13.24 12.94 1.27
C PRO A 66 12.35 12.47 2.42
N SER A 67 11.04 12.64 2.29
CA SER A 67 10.07 12.05 3.19
C SER A 67 8.92 11.36 2.48
N GLU A 68 8.46 10.25 3.06
CA GLU A 68 7.28 9.53 2.61
C GLU A 68 6.12 9.74 3.60
N THR A 69 4.93 10.09 3.11
CA THR A 69 3.76 10.36 3.95
C THR A 69 2.64 9.34 3.74
N PHE A 70 2.05 8.89 4.84
CA PHE A 70 0.96 7.91 4.88
C PHE A 70 -0.16 8.41 5.79
N ARG A 71 -1.41 8.03 5.46
CA ARG A 71 -2.58 8.21 6.34
C ARG A 71 -3.10 6.84 6.72
N LEU A 72 -3.32 6.64 8.01
CA LEU A 72 -3.74 5.38 8.60
C LEU A 72 -5.02 5.63 9.38
N LEU A 73 -6.05 4.84 9.13
CA LEU A 73 -7.24 4.83 9.99
C LEU A 73 -7.04 3.75 11.05
N LEU A 74 -7.06 4.15 12.31
CA LEU A 74 -6.89 3.26 13.45
C LEU A 74 -8.25 2.95 14.06
N ASP A 75 -8.37 1.73 14.58
CA ASP A 75 -9.49 1.26 15.38
C ASP A 75 -8.96 0.80 16.75
N LYS A 76 -9.37 1.53 17.79
CA LYS A 76 -9.08 1.21 19.19
C LYS A 76 -10.38 0.94 19.96
N GLY A 77 -11.19 0.02 19.44
CA GLY A 77 -12.44 -0.39 20.07
C GLY A 77 -13.57 0.60 19.75
N SER A 78 -13.93 1.45 20.71
CA SER A 78 -15.00 2.44 20.52
C SER A 78 -14.54 3.72 19.82
N HIS A 79 -13.25 3.88 19.54
CA HIS A 79 -12.68 5.08 18.95
C HIS A 79 -11.94 4.75 17.66
N LYS A 80 -12.36 5.40 16.56
CA LYS A 80 -11.66 5.41 15.28
C LYS A 80 -11.11 6.80 15.02
N PHE A 81 -9.83 6.86 14.67
CA PHE A 81 -9.14 8.12 14.44
C PHE A 81 -8.07 7.94 13.38
N GLU A 82 -7.75 9.03 12.69
CA GLU A 82 -6.77 9.02 11.63
C GLU A 82 -5.41 9.49 12.16
N VAL A 83 -4.36 8.82 11.71
CA VAL A 83 -2.99 9.21 11.99
C VAL A 83 -2.26 9.42 10.68
N THR A 84 -1.74 10.63 10.50
CA THR A 84 -0.77 10.95 9.45
C THR A 84 0.63 10.59 9.95
N VAL A 85 1.31 9.72 9.22
CA VAL A 85 2.69 9.30 9.49
C VAL A 85 3.61 9.85 8.41
N ARG A 86 4.65 10.58 8.80
CA ARG A 86 5.69 11.06 7.89
C ARG A 86 7.04 10.51 8.30
N ILE A 87 7.73 9.89 7.34
CA ILE A 87 9.03 9.25 7.56
C ILE A 87 10.07 9.97 6.72
N TRP A 88 11.11 10.50 7.35
CA TRP A 88 12.30 11.04 6.69
C TRP A 88 13.41 10.01 6.73
N PHE A 89 14.10 9.84 5.62
CA PHE A 89 15.17 8.86 5.47
C PHE A 89 16.28 9.42 4.59
N GLU A 90 17.52 8.98 4.77
CA GLU A 90 18.61 9.27 3.83
C GLU A 90 18.40 8.52 2.52
N ARG A 91 18.48 9.20 1.36
CA ARG A 91 18.25 8.57 0.05
C ARG A 91 19.22 7.42 -0.22
N ASP A 92 20.51 7.63 0.06
CA ASP A 92 21.57 6.73 -0.40
C ASP A 92 21.70 5.48 0.50
N THR A 93 21.49 5.66 1.81
CA THR A 93 21.67 4.60 2.82
C THR A 93 20.34 4.02 3.32
N GLU A 94 19.23 4.69 2.99
CA GLU A 94 17.88 4.36 3.47
C GLU A 94 17.76 4.40 5.00
N ARG A 95 18.70 5.08 5.67
CA ARG A 95 18.68 5.24 7.12
C ARG A 95 17.52 6.15 7.52
N VAL A 96 16.64 5.65 8.39
CA VAL A 96 15.56 6.46 8.95
C VAL A 96 16.15 7.56 9.82
N VAL A 97 15.82 8.81 9.48
CA VAL A 97 16.25 10.02 10.21
C VAL A 97 15.20 10.41 11.24
N ARG A 98 13.91 10.32 10.88
CA ARG A 98 12.80 10.73 11.74
C ARG A 98 11.51 10.03 11.33
N ILE A 99 10.67 9.72 12.32
CA ILE A 99 9.26 9.37 12.10
C ILE A 99 8.41 10.35 12.92
N GLN A 100 7.45 11.01 12.28
CA GLN A 100 6.47 11.87 12.93
C GLN A 100 5.07 11.27 12.79
N PHE A 101 4.30 11.37 13.88
CA PHE A 101 2.90 11.00 13.94
C PHE A 101 2.08 12.24 14.27
N THR A 102 1.04 12.48 13.50
CA THR A 102 0.06 13.53 13.74
C THR A 102 -1.32 12.89 13.76
N GLU A 103 -2.01 13.00 14.89
CA GLU A 103 -3.42 12.59 14.99
C GLU A 103 -4.29 13.70 14.39
N ASP A 104 -5.06 13.35 13.35
CA ASP A 104 -6.03 14.26 12.78
C ASP A 104 -7.35 14.04 13.54
N GLY A 105 -7.74 15.02 14.36
CA GLY A 105 -8.86 14.91 15.30
C GLY A 105 -10.17 14.52 14.62
N GLU A 106 -10.85 13.53 15.22
CA GLU A 106 -12.19 12.99 14.93
C GLU A 106 -12.77 13.23 13.52
N VAL A 107 -12.82 12.16 12.72
CA VAL A 107 -13.63 12.07 11.49
C VAL A 107 -15.11 11.90 11.89
N ASN A 108 -15.71 12.93 12.50
CA ASN A 108 -17.15 13.01 12.73
C ASN A 108 -17.88 13.35 11.40
N GLY A 109 -17.86 12.39 10.47
CA GLY A 109 -18.79 12.30 9.34
C GLY A 109 -18.63 13.33 8.20
N ARG A 110 -17.59 14.17 8.20
CA ARG A 110 -17.30 15.05 7.05
C ARG A 110 -15.89 14.83 6.56
N ALA A 111 -15.77 14.10 5.46
CA ALA A 111 -14.51 14.00 4.72
C ALA A 111 -14.01 15.41 4.40
N ARG A 112 -12.87 15.80 4.97
CA ARG A 112 -12.13 16.95 4.44
C ARG A 112 -11.58 16.55 3.09
N GLN A 113 -12.23 17.06 2.05
CA GLN A 113 -11.78 16.91 0.67
C GLN A 113 -10.52 17.76 0.50
N TYR A 114 -9.35 17.13 0.57
CA TYR A 114 -8.10 17.79 0.22
C TYR A 114 -8.01 17.86 -1.31
N PRO A 115 -7.60 19.01 -1.88
CA PRO A 115 -7.39 19.12 -3.31
C PRO A 115 -6.27 18.16 -3.74
N LEU A 116 -6.49 17.47 -4.85
CA LEU A 116 -5.47 16.74 -5.57
C LEU A 116 -4.45 17.78 -6.05
N ILE A 117 -3.23 17.70 -5.51
CA ILE A 117 -2.04 18.34 -6.10
C ILE A 117 -1.55 17.52 -7.27
#